data_AF-A0A2E8HHV2-F1
#
_entry.id   AF-A0A2E8HHV2-F1
#
_cell.length_a   1.000
_cell.length_b   1.000
_cell.length_c   1.000
_cell.angle_alpha   90.00
_cell.angle_beta   90.00
_cell.angle_gamma   90.00
#
_symmetry.space_group_name_H-M   'P 1'
#
loop_
_entity.id
_entity.type
_entity.pdbx_description
1 polymer ?
#
loop_
_entity_poly.entity_id
_entity_poly.type
_entity_poly.pdbx_seq_one_letter_code
_entity_poly.pdbx_strand_id
1 'polypeptide(L)'
;ETDGWRVLIDQFLSLAEAERMKLKTMRRLDRADIFIDFQEPYYKVEVGNYRSNAEAQEAFEQIKRRNYKKALKVRAVVLVPKEEAE
;
A
#
# COMPACT_ATOMS: atom_id res chain seq x y z
N GLU A 1 -3.20 -11.63 -11.81
CA GLU A 1 -2.16 -11.15 -10.87
C GLU A 1 -0.89 -10.87 -11.67
N THR A 2 -0.26 -9.72 -11.48
CA THR A 2 0.99 -9.35 -12.19
C THR A 2 1.99 -8.78 -11.20
N ASP A 3 3.28 -8.91 -11.50
CA ASP A 3 4.32 -8.20 -10.76
C ASP A 3 4.10 -6.70 -10.86
N GLY A 4 3.99 -6.04 -9.71
CA GLY A 4 3.88 -4.60 -9.63
C GLY A 4 4.45 -4.11 -8.32
N TRP A 5 3.84 -3.05 -7.81
CA TRP A 5 4.33 -2.30 -6.68
C TRP A 5 3.19 -1.88 -5.78
N ARG A 6 3.48 -1.84 -4.48
CA ARG A 6 2.64 -1.23 -3.47
C ARG A 6 3.48 -0.32 -2.60
N VAL A 7 2.80 0.55 -1.85
CA VAL A 7 3.47 1.38 -0.84
C VAL A 7 3.13 0.82 0.54
N LEU A 8 4.12 0.20 1.18
CA LEU A 8 4.07 -0.18 2.58
C LEU A 8 4.03 1.07 3.45
N ILE A 9 3.02 1.19 4.29
CA ILE A 9 2.88 2.28 5.26
C ILE A 9 3.64 1.97 6.53
N ASP A 10 3.35 0.80 7.10
CA ASP A 10 3.98 0.29 8.31
C ASP A 10 3.68 -1.21 8.45
N GLN A 11 4.35 -1.88 9.38
CA GLN A 11 4.17 -3.30 9.66
C GLN A 11 4.02 -3.56 11.16
N PHE A 12 3.13 -4.47 11.53
CA PHE A 12 2.76 -4.75 12.93
C PHE A 12 2.87 -6.23 13.25
N LEU A 13 3.04 -6.58 14.52
CA LEU A 13 2.97 -7.98 14.98
C LEU A 13 1.53 -8.41 15.31
N SER A 14 0.60 -7.47 15.41
CA SER A 14 -0.81 -7.70 15.72
C SER A 14 -1.72 -7.25 14.59
N LEU A 15 -2.66 -8.11 14.19
CA LEU A 15 -3.69 -7.78 13.21
C LEU A 15 -4.52 -6.56 13.65
N ALA A 16 -4.87 -6.48 14.94
CA ALA A 16 -5.65 -5.37 15.48
C ALA A 16 -4.91 -4.02 15.40
N GLU A 17 -3.57 -4.01 15.44
CA GLU A 17 -2.79 -2.79 15.19
C GLU A 17 -2.79 -2.43 13.70
N ALA A 18 -2.62 -3.41 12.82
CA ALA A 18 -2.66 -3.21 11.38
C ALA A 18 -4.04 -2.69 10.92
N GLU A 19 -5.14 -3.22 11.45
CA GLU A 19 -6.51 -2.75 11.14
C GLU A 19 -6.74 -1.30 11.59
N ARG A 20 -6.28 -0.96 12.80
CA ARG A 20 -6.33 0.44 13.28
C ARG A 20 -5.53 1.36 12.38
N MET A 21 -4.35 0.94 11.93
CA MET A 21 -3.52 1.72 11.00
C MET A 21 -4.16 1.84 9.61
N LYS A 22 -4.79 0.77 9.10
CA LYS A 22 -5.55 0.79 7.85
C LYS A 22 -6.68 1.82 7.93
N LEU A 23 -7.56 1.74 8.93
CA LEU A 23 -8.68 2.68 9.09
C LEU A 23 -8.20 4.14 9.22
N LYS A 24 -7.14 4.36 9.99
CA LYS A 24 -6.53 5.69 10.13
C LYS A 24 -5.99 6.21 8.80
N THR A 25 -5.34 5.36 8.03
CA THR A 25 -4.75 5.72 6.74
C THR A 25 -5.82 5.94 5.68
N MET A 26 -6.88 5.13 5.66
CA MET A 26 -8.04 5.34 4.78
C MET A 26 -8.64 6.74 4.99
N ARG A 27 -8.85 7.13 6.25
CA ARG A 27 -9.40 8.46 6.60
C ARG A 27 -8.43 9.61 6.31
N ARG A 28 -7.12 9.40 6.46
CA ARG A 28 -6.11 10.47 6.27
C ARG A 28 -5.74 10.71 4.82
N LEU A 29 -5.70 9.65 4.02
CA LEU A 29 -5.36 9.71 2.61
C LEU A 29 -6.59 9.84 1.72
N ASP A 30 -7.80 9.66 2.28
CA ASP A 30 -9.06 9.58 1.53
C ASP A 30 -9.01 8.50 0.45
N ARG A 31 -8.50 7.31 0.85
CA ARG A 31 -8.22 6.19 -0.05
C ARG A 31 -8.80 4.90 0.48
N ALA A 32 -9.46 4.15 -0.40
CA ALA A 32 -10.07 2.86 -0.07
C ALA A 32 -9.18 1.66 -0.42
N ASP A 33 -8.16 1.87 -1.27
CA ASP A 33 -7.24 0.85 -1.77
C ASP A 33 -6.10 0.57 -0.79
N ILE A 34 -6.44 0.26 0.46
CA ILE A 34 -5.50 -0.06 1.52
C ILE A 34 -5.73 -1.49 2.00
N PHE A 35 -4.67 -2.28 1.97
CA PHE A 35 -4.68 -3.71 2.20
C PHE A 35 -3.81 -4.06 3.43
N ILE A 36 -4.16 -5.18 4.06
CA ILE A 36 -3.32 -5.78 5.08
C ILE A 36 -2.84 -7.11 4.50
N ASP A 37 -1.54 -7.22 4.30
CA ASP A 37 -0.89 -8.43 3.83
C ASP A 37 -0.16 -9.09 5.00
N PHE A 38 -0.49 -10.35 5.29
CA PHE A 38 0.17 -11.09 6.36
C PHE A 38 1.36 -11.85 5.79
N GLN A 39 2.55 -11.37 6.11
CA GLN A 39 3.81 -12.04 5.81
C GLN A 39 4.52 -12.31 7.13
N GLU A 40 4.47 -13.57 7.57
CA GLU A 40 4.96 -13.99 8.88
C GLU A 40 6.36 -13.41 9.20
N PRO A 41 6.56 -12.78 10.37
CA PRO A 41 5.62 -12.62 11.50
C PRO A 41 4.78 -11.32 11.48
N TYR A 42 4.76 -10.58 10.36
CA TYR A 42 4.23 -9.23 10.31
C TYR A 42 2.94 -9.08 9.49
N TYR A 43 2.04 -8.23 9.98
CA TYR A 43 0.91 -7.66 9.26
C TYR A 43 1.33 -6.34 8.62
N LYS A 44 1.53 -6.35 7.31
CA LYS A 44 1.95 -5.22 6.50
C LYS A 44 0.75 -4.43 6.02
N VAL A 45 0.74 -3.12 6.27
CA VAL A 45 -0.31 -2.23 5.77
C VAL A 45 0.17 -1.57 4.49
N GLU A 46 -0.42 -1.93 3.36
CA GLU A 46 0.02 -1.52 2.04
C GLU A 46 -1.06 -0.70 1.31
N VAL A 47 -0.65 0.24 0.45
CA VAL A 47 -1.55 1.10 -0.31
C VAL A 47 -1.37 0.91 -1.81
N GLY A 48 -2.50 0.82 -2.49
CA GLY A 48 -2.64 0.79 -3.93
C GLY A 48 -2.17 -0.51 -4.57
N ASN A 49 -2.25 -0.52 -5.89
CA ASN A 49 -1.80 -1.59 -6.76
C ASN A 49 -1.22 -0.90 -8.01
N TYR A 50 0.08 -0.64 -8.02
CA TYR A 50 0.74 0.11 -9.08
C TYR A 50 1.45 -0.83 -10.03
N ARG A 51 1.27 -0.63 -11.34
CA ARG A 51 1.93 -1.44 -12.37
C ARG A 51 3.37 -1.00 -12.56
N SER A 52 3.62 0.31 -12.54
CA SER A 52 4.92 0.89 -12.82
C SER A 52 5.63 1.39 -11.56
N ASN A 53 6.96 1.37 -11.58
CA ASN A 53 7.75 1.94 -10.48
C ASN A 53 7.53 3.46 -10.33
N ALA A 54 7.30 4.16 -11.44
CA ALA A 54 7.04 5.60 -11.47
C ALA A 54 5.74 5.95 -10.73
N GLU A 55 4.63 5.26 -11.05
CA GLU A 55 3.34 5.45 -10.37
C GLU A 55 3.45 5.19 -8.86
N ALA A 56 4.15 4.10 -8.48
CA ALA A 56 4.42 3.78 -7.09
C ALA A 56 5.29 4.82 -6.40
N GLN A 57 6.24 5.44 -7.13
CA GLN A 57 7.09 6.51 -6.63
C GLN A 57 6.28 7.77 -6.35
N GLU A 58 5.41 8.20 -7.26
CA GLU A 58 4.54 9.37 -7.05
C GLU A 58 3.61 9.16 -5.86
N ALA A 59 2.99 7.98 -5.75
CA ALA A 59 2.15 7.65 -4.61
C ALA A 59 2.94 7.63 -3.30
N PHE A 60 4.14 7.05 -3.31
CA PHE A 60 5.05 7.04 -2.17
C PHE A 60 5.40 8.45 -1.68
N GLU A 61 5.72 9.36 -2.61
CA GLU A 61 6.03 10.75 -2.26
C GLU A 61 4.83 11.48 -1.68
N GLN A 62 3.64 11.29 -2.25
CA GLN A 62 2.40 11.85 -1.70
C GLN A 62 2.14 11.33 -0.27
N ILE A 63 2.30 10.02 -0.04
CA ILE A 63 2.16 9.40 1.28
C ILE A 63 3.19 9.97 2.27
N LYS A 64 4.45 10.11 1.85
CA LYS A 64 5.50 10.70 2.69
C LYS A 64 5.19 12.15 3.08
N ARG A 65 4.68 12.96 2.16
CA ARG A 65 4.25 14.35 2.43
C ARG A 65 3.12 14.40 3.48
N ARG A 66 2.31 13.36 3.60
CA ARG A 66 1.24 13.23 4.61
C ARG A 66 1.73 12.70 5.98
N ASN A 67 3.03 12.83 6.25
CA ASN A 67 3.72 12.49 7.49
C ASN A 67 3.91 10.99 7.75
N TYR A 68 3.80 10.14 6.71
CA TYR A 68 4.17 8.72 6.78
C TYR A 68 5.64 8.53 6.43
N LYS A 69 6.53 9.00 7.32
CA LYS A 69 7.99 9.02 7.08
C LYS A 69 8.61 7.62 6.92
N LYS A 70 7.98 6.60 7.53
CA LYS A 70 8.39 5.19 7.49
C LYS A 70 7.86 4.43 6.29
N ALA A 71 7.06 5.07 5.43
CA ALA A 71 6.56 4.39 4.25
C ALA A 71 7.73 3.86 3.41
N LEU A 72 7.51 2.77 2.69
CA LEU A 72 8.45 2.14 1.79
C LEU A 72 7.72 1.69 0.52
N LYS A 73 8.39 1.79 -0.62
CA LYS A 73 7.91 1.17 -1.86
C LYS A 73 8.34 -0.29 -1.87
N VAL A 74 7.40 -1.21 -2.04
CA VAL A 74 7.62 -2.65 -2.02
C VAL A 74 7.13 -3.30 -3.31
N ARG A 75 7.85 -4.33 -3.78
CA ARG A 75 7.38 -5.18 -4.88
C ARG A 75 6.29 -6.10 -4.33
N ALA A 76 5.16 -6.14 -5.02
CA ALA A 76 4.07 -7.02 -4.65
C ALA A 76 3.36 -7.52 -5.91
N VAL A 77 2.69 -8.66 -5.78
CA VAL A 77 1.78 -9.16 -6.79
C VAL A 77 0.50 -8.35 -6.69
N VAL A 78 0.19 -7.59 -7.73
CA VAL A 78 -0.94 -6.66 -7.76
C VAL A 78 -2.00 -7.15 -8.74
N LEU A 79 -3.27 -6.94 -8.37
CA LEU A 79 -4.41 -7.09 -9.25
C LEU A 79 -4.68 -5.74 -9.90
N VAL A 80 -4.06 -5.49 -11.04
CA VAL A 80 -4.45 -4.39 -11.92
C VAL A 80 -5.53 -4.92 -12.87
N PRO A 81 -6.69 -4.26 -13.01
CA PRO A 81 -7.60 -4.58 -14.08
C PRO A 81 -6.85 -4.43 -15.40
N LYS A 82 -7.01 -5.41 -16.29
CA LYS A 82 -6.51 -5.32 -17.66
C LYS A 82 -7.24 -4.11 -18.25
N GLU A 83 -6.54 -3.01 -18.52
CA GLU A 83 -7.06 -2.02 -19.47
C GLU A 83 -7.30 -2.80 -20.77
N GLU A 84 -8.58 -3.04 -21.06
CA GLU A 84 -9.03 -3.29 -22.42
C GLU A 84 -8.68 -2.03 -23.20
N ALA A 85 -7.52 -2.09 -23.86
CA ALA A 85 -7.17 -1.14 -24.89
C ALA A 85 -8.10 -1.41 -26.08
N GLU A 86 -9.11 -0.57 -26.25
CA GLU A 86 -9.71 -0.29 -27.57
C GLU A 86 -10.17 1.16 -27.65
#